data_AF-A0A2D6LQQ5-F1
#
_entry.id   AF-A0A2D6LQQ5-F1
#
_cell.length_a   1.000
_cell.length_b   1.000
_cell.length_c   1.000
_cell.angle_alpha   90.00
_cell.angle_beta   90.00
_cell.angle_gamma   90.00
#
_symmetry.space_group_name_H-M   'P 1'
#
loop_
_entity.id
_entity.type
_entity.pdbx_description
1 polymer ?
#
loop_
_entity_poly.entity_id
_entity_poly.type
_entity_poly.pdbx_seq_one_letter_code
_entity_poly.pdbx_strand_id
1 'polypeptide(L)' 'GGLPEVIENGVSGFLCPVGDIKDMASKAIHILEDHERHKGFKEQAYESSKKFEMEKVISNYESLYREAKQNYLG' A
#
# COMPACT_ATOMS: atom_id res chain seq x y z
N GLY A 1 0.45 12.51 5.07
CA GLY A 1 1.35 11.50 5.68
C GLY A 1 1.44 10.30 4.75
N GLY A 2 2.17 9.25 5.12
CA GLY A 2 2.45 8.12 4.21
C GLY A 2 1.35 7.06 4.06
N LEU A 3 0.30 7.07 4.90
CA LEU A 3 -0.76 6.05 4.82
C LEU A 3 -1.49 6.02 3.46
N PRO A 4 -1.87 7.16 2.84
CA PRO A 4 -2.46 7.15 1.50
C PRO A 4 -1.53 6.66 0.39
N GLU A 5 -0.21 6.62 0.63
CA GLU A 5 0.77 6.12 -0.35
C GLU A 5 0.87 4.58 -0.31
N VAL A 6 0.49 3.96 0.82
CA VAL A 6 0.62 2.50 1.03
C VAL A 6 -0.72 1.77 1.14
N ILE A 7 -1.81 2.46 1.47
CA ILE A 7 -3.16 1.90 1.57
C ILE A 7 -3.99 2.26 0.34
N GLU A 8 -4.50 1.24 -0.33
CA GLU A 8 -5.52 1.37 -1.37
C GLU A 8 -6.90 1.33 -0.71
N ASN A 9 -7.55 2.49 -0.64
CA ASN A 9 -8.77 2.68 0.14
C ASN A 9 -9.94 1.81 -0.35
N GLY A 10 -10.52 1.01 0.54
CA GLY A 10 -11.56 0.02 0.26
C GLY A 10 -11.05 -1.31 -0.30
N VAL A 11 -9.74 -1.45 -0.51
CA VAL A 11 -9.10 -2.62 -1.15
C VAL A 11 -8.17 -3.29 -0.14
N SER A 12 -7.07 -2.64 0.23
CA SER A 12 -6.10 -3.15 1.22
C SER A 12 -6.28 -2.57 2.62
N GLY A 13 -7.27 -1.70 2.81
CA GLY A 13 -7.65 -1.09 4.07
C GLY A 13 -8.58 0.09 3.84
N PHE A 14 -8.87 0.86 4.89
CA PHE A 14 -9.60 2.13 4.76
C PHE A 14 -8.76 3.31 5.26
N LEU A 15 -8.88 4.43 4.56
CA LEU A 15 -8.37 5.72 5.01
C LEU A 15 -9.51 6.51 5.64
N CYS A 16 -9.30 6.95 6.87
CA CYS A 16 -10.25 7.78 7.61
C CYS A 16 -9.64 9.16 7.88
N PRO A 17 -10.45 10.22 7.97
CA PRO A 17 -9.96 11.54 8.40
C PRO A 17 -9.31 11.49 9.77
N VAL A 18 -8.28 12.31 9.98
CA VAL A 18 -7.59 12.40 11.28
C VAL A 18 -8.57 12.88 12.35
N GLY A 19 -8.69 12.11 13.43
CA GLY A 19 -9.61 12.40 14.53
C GLY A 19 -11.04 11.90 14.33
N ASP A 20 -11.39 11.34 13.17
CA ASP A 20 -12.71 10.73 12.96
C ASP A 20 -12.75 9.30 13.51
N ILE A 21 -12.98 9.22 14.83
CA ILE A 21 -13.08 7.96 15.56
C ILE A 21 -14.29 7.13 15.09
N LYS A 22 -15.39 7.80 14.71
CA LYS A 22 -16.62 7.13 14.31
C LYS A 22 -16.45 6.40 12.99
N ASP A 23 -15.85 7.06 11.99
CA ASP A 23 -15.56 6.44 10.71
C ASP A 23 -14.56 5.30 10.88
N MET A 24 -13.46 5.53 11.61
CA MET A 24 -12.46 4.49 11.89
C MET A 24 -13.07 3.24 12.55
N ALA A 25 -13.92 3.42 13.57
CA ALA A 25 -14.60 2.31 14.24
C ALA A 25 -15.56 1.58 13.30
N SER A 26 -16.35 2.33 12.51
CA SER A 26 -17.28 1.74 11.54
C SER A 26 -16.54 0.92 10.48
N LYS A 27 -15.42 1.42 9.94
CA LYS A 27 -14.60 0.71 8.96
C LYS A 27 -13.93 -0.53 9.54
N ALA A 28 -13.43 -0.45 10.77
CA ALA A 28 -12.84 -1.60 11.46
C ALA A 28 -13.87 -2.71 11.68
N ILE A 29 -15.07 -2.36 12.18
CA ILE A 29 -16.18 -3.30 12.35
C ILE A 29 -16.58 -3.89 11.01
N HIS A 30 -16.74 -3.06 9.97
CA HIS A 30 -17.07 -3.50 8.63
C HIS A 30 -16.06 -4.54 8.11
N ILE A 31 -14.76 -4.36 8.31
CA ILE A 31 -13.76 -5.36 7.92
C ILE A 31 -13.94 -6.67 8.71
N LEU A 32 -14.18 -6.58 10.01
CA LEU A 32 -14.10 -7.72 10.94
C LEU A 32 -15.39 -8.52 11.11
N GLU A 33 -16.55 -7.92 10.85
CA GLU A 33 -17.87 -8.54 11.09
C GLU A 33 -18.20 -9.69 10.12
N ASP A 34 -17.55 -9.73 8.96
CA ASP A 34 -17.76 -10.71 7.91
C ASP A 34 -16.44 -11.44 7.62
N HIS A 35 -16.47 -12.77 7.75
CA HIS A 35 -15.28 -13.59 7.63
C HIS A 35 -14.63 -13.55 6.24
N GLU A 36 -15.45 -13.60 5.18
CA GLU A 36 -14.94 -13.60 3.80
C GLU A 36 -14.41 -12.22 3.41
N ARG A 37 -15.09 -11.17 3.84
CA ARG A 37 -14.61 -9.80 3.69
C ARG A 37 -13.27 -9.60 4.41
N HIS A 38 -13.18 -10.02 5.67
CA HIS A 38 -11.94 -9.93 6.44
C HIS A 38 -10.78 -10.66 5.75
N LYS A 39 -11.04 -11.88 5.27
CA LYS A 39 -10.07 -12.66 4.50
C LYS A 39 -9.64 -11.92 3.23
N GLY A 40 -10.58 -11.36 2.48
CA GLY A 40 -10.29 -10.57 1.29
C GLY A 40 -9.42 -9.35 1.57
N PHE A 41 -9.68 -8.60 2.65
CA PHE A 41 -8.84 -7.47 3.05
C PHE A 41 -7.42 -7.92 3.44
N LYS A 42 -7.28 -9.06 4.13
CA LYS A 42 -5.96 -9.64 4.47
C LYS A 42 -5.16 -9.98 3.21
N GLU A 43 -5.78 -10.66 2.24
CA GLU A 43 -5.14 -11.04 0.98
C GLU A 43 -4.72 -9.81 0.18
N GLN A 44 -5.61 -8.82 0.04
CA GLN A 44 -5.33 -7.58 -0.68
C GLN A 44 -4.25 -6.72 0.00
N ALA A 45 -4.22 -6.68 1.33
CA ALA A 45 -3.16 -6.04 2.09
C ALA A 45 -1.80 -6.72 1.86
N TYR A 46 -1.77 -8.05 1.84
CA TYR A 46 -0.57 -8.80 1.54
C TYR A 46 -0.07 -8.53 0.10
N GLU A 47 -0.94 -8.63 -0.90
CA GLU A 47 -0.56 -8.33 -2.29
C GLU A 47 -0.10 -6.87 -2.47
N SER A 48 -0.76 -5.92 -1.81
CA SER A 48 -0.34 -4.50 -1.85
C SER A 48 1.05 -4.29 -1.25
N SER A 49 1.39 -5.02 -0.18
CA SER A 49 2.70 -4.93 0.47
C SER A 49 3.85 -5.32 -0.47
N LYS A 50 3.61 -6.21 -1.43
CA LYS A 50 4.61 -6.63 -2.42
C LYS A 50 5.06 -5.50 -3.33
N LYS A 51 4.30 -4.40 -3.45
CA LYS A 51 4.72 -3.20 -4.21
C LYS A 51 5.93 -2.51 -3.54
N PHE A 52 6.12 -2.75 -2.24
CA PHE A 52 7.14 -2.11 -1.41
C PHE A 52 8.26 -3.07 -1.00
N GLU A 53 8.35 -4.25 -1.63
CA GLU A 53 9.46 -5.19 -1.42
C GLU A 53 10.79 -4.53 -1.76
N MET A 54 11.75 -4.66 -0.84
CA MET A 54 13.08 -4.03 -0.94
C MET A 54 13.80 -4.38 -2.25
N GLU A 55 13.67 -5.61 -2.73
CA GLU A 55 14.28 -6.06 -3.99
C GLU A 55 13.79 -5.26 -5.20
N LYS A 56 12.47 -4.97 -5.27
CA LYS A 56 11.90 -4.14 -6.34
C LYS A 56 12.39 -2.70 -6.26
N VAL A 57 12.49 -2.17 -5.03
CA VAL A 57 13.02 -0.82 -4.80
C VAL A 57 14.48 -0.74 -5.26
N ILE A 58 15.32 -1.70 -4.90
CA ILE A 58 16.73 -1.76 -5.32
C ILE A 58 16.83 -1.84 -6.85
N SER A 59 16.05 -2.70 -7.49
CA SER A 59 16.04 -2.84 -8.95
C SER A 59 15.68 -1.53 -9.67
N ASN A 60 14.73 -0.76 -9.12
CA ASN A 60 14.38 0.56 -9.65
C ASN A 60 15.54 1.55 -9.53
N TYR A 61 16.26 1.57 -8.39
CA TYR A 61 17.45 2.41 -8.21
C TYR A 61 18.59 2.01 -9.16
N GLU A 62 18.85 0.71 -9.32
CA GLU A 62 19.85 0.24 -10.27
C GLU A 62 19.53 0.66 -11.71
N SER A 63 18.26 0.58 -12.09
CA SER A 63 17.79 1.01 -13.42
C SER A 63 18.00 2.51 -13.63
N LEU A 64 17.64 3.33 -12.63
CA LEU A 64 17.87 4.77 -12.66
C LEU A 64 19.36 5.13 -12.78
N TYR A 65 20.24 4.44 -12.02
CA TYR A 65 21.69 4.65 -12.14
C TYR A 65 22.23 4.27 -13.51
N ARG A 66 21.74 3.17 -14.11
CA ARG A 66 22.13 2.75 -15.46
C ARG A 66 21.71 3.79 -16.51
N GLU A 67 20.47 4.28 -16.43
CA GLU A 67 19.96 5.32 -17.32
C GLU A 67 20.77 6.61 -17.22
N ALA A 68 20.98 7.11 -16.00
CA ALA A 68 21.77 8.33 -15.77
C ALA A 68 23.20 8.21 -16.32
N LYS A 69 23.85 7.05 -16.13
CA LYS A 69 25.19 6.79 -16.66
C LYS A 69 25.20 6.73 -18.19
N GLN A 70 24.18 6.12 -18.81
CA GLN A 70 24.07 6.04 -20.27
C GLN A 70 23.86 7.43 -20.89
N ASN A 71 23.00 8.26 -20.29
CA ASN A 71 22.74 9.62 -20.76
C ASN A 71 23.96 10.56 -20.62
N TYR A 72 24.86 10.31 -19.67
CA TYR A 72 26.09 11.09 -19.50
C TYR A 72 27.21 10.70 -20.48
N LEU A 73 27.19 9.47 -20.99
CA LEU A 73 28.21 8.93 -21.91
C LEU A 73 27.77 8.96 -23.39
N GLY A 74 26.51 9.32 -23.65
CA GLY A 74 25.92 9.42 -24.99
C GLY A 74 25.90 10.83 -25.56
#